data_AF-A0A1Y3M794-F1
#
_entry.id   AF-A0A1Y3M794-F1
#
_cell.length_a   1.000
_cell.length_b   1.000
_cell.length_c   1.000
_cell.angle_alpha   90.00
_cell.angle_beta   90.00
_cell.angle_gamma   90.00
#
_symmetry.space_group_name_H-M   'P 1'
#
loop_
_entity.id
_entity.type
_entity.pdbx_description
1 polymer ?
#
loop_
_entity_poly.entity_id
_entity_poly.type
_entity_poly.pdbx_seq_one_letter_code
_entity_poly.pdbx_strand_id
1 'polypeptide(L)'
;MDEKSLNKAIRNAIKIGDINEVKSLIGDNPESLHSMTPFGTWLHVAAKKGHFGIVEYLIHKGIDVNTKGDIFDASPLRLAAGAGHLEIVKYLIETGAELDVSLAKRNPLFGSIYGGHKEVAEFLVEKGIDISIRYTGENIKNMDAYEYAREFGQTEIAEYLKQKMDEKE
;
A
#
# COMPACT_ATOMS: atom_id res chain seq x y z
N MET A 1 -27.84 -11.12 -8.30
CA MET A 1 -27.40 -10.12 -7.30
C MET A 1 -27.06 -8.85 -8.06
N ASP A 2 -27.44 -7.67 -7.58
CA ASP A 2 -27.03 -6.41 -8.23
C ASP A 2 -25.55 -6.12 -7.97
N GLU A 3 -24.92 -5.28 -8.81
CA GLU A 3 -23.50 -4.95 -8.74
C GLU A 3 -23.09 -4.42 -7.35
N LYS A 4 -23.92 -3.57 -6.73
CA LYS A 4 -23.61 -2.97 -5.42
C LYS A 4 -23.60 -4.04 -4.33
N SER A 5 -24.56 -4.96 -4.36
CA SER A 5 -24.60 -6.10 -3.45
C SER A 5 -23.43 -7.07 -3.67
N LEU A 6 -23.05 -7.33 -4.93
CA LEU A 6 -21.88 -8.15 -5.28
C LEU A 6 -20.59 -7.52 -4.76
N ASN A 7 -20.35 -6.24 -5.04
CA ASN A 7 -19.18 -5.49 -4.58
C ASN A 7 -19.09 -5.47 -3.05
N LYS A 8 -20.24 -5.37 -2.37
CA LYS A 8 -20.30 -5.46 -0.90
C LYS A 8 -19.92 -6.85 -0.40
N ALA A 9 -20.39 -7.91 -1.05
CA ALA A 9 -20.07 -9.29 -0.70
C ALA A 9 -18.57 -9.57 -0.90
N ILE A 10 -18.00 -9.26 -2.06
CA ILE A 10 -16.57 -9.41 -2.36
C ILE A 10 -15.73 -8.64 -1.33
N ARG A 11 -16.04 -7.36 -1.10
CA ARG A 11 -15.33 -6.54 -0.10
C ARG A 11 -15.40 -7.14 1.30
N ASN A 12 -16.53 -7.72 1.69
CA ASN A 12 -16.68 -8.33 3.01
C ASN A 12 -15.83 -9.61 3.13
N ALA A 13 -15.88 -10.48 2.11
CA ALA A 13 -15.04 -11.68 2.04
C ALA A 13 -13.55 -11.33 2.12
N ILE A 14 -13.11 -10.32 1.36
CA ILE A 14 -11.73 -9.81 1.45
C ILE A 14 -11.43 -9.30 2.86
N LYS A 15 -12.30 -8.50 3.48
CA LYS A 15 -12.02 -7.94 4.81
C LYS A 15 -11.79 -9.00 5.88
N ILE A 16 -12.51 -10.12 5.82
CA ILE A 16 -12.39 -11.21 6.80
C ILE A 16 -11.34 -12.26 6.40
N GLY A 17 -10.78 -12.18 5.19
CA GLY A 17 -9.76 -13.12 4.70
C GLY A 17 -10.32 -14.41 4.11
N ASP A 18 -11.60 -14.44 3.72
CA ASP A 18 -12.21 -15.63 3.13
C ASP A 18 -11.84 -15.76 1.65
N ILE A 19 -10.71 -16.42 1.40
CA ILE A 19 -10.20 -16.63 0.04
C ILE A 19 -11.12 -17.51 -0.82
N ASN A 20 -11.86 -18.44 -0.22
CA ASN A 20 -12.74 -19.34 -0.97
C ASN A 20 -13.95 -18.57 -1.49
N GLU A 21 -14.55 -17.75 -0.65
CA GLU A 21 -15.65 -16.86 -1.04
C GLU A 21 -15.16 -15.82 -2.07
N VAL A 22 -13.97 -15.24 -1.91
CA VAL A 22 -13.39 -14.34 -2.92
C VAL A 22 -13.22 -15.04 -4.27
N LYS A 23 -12.68 -16.26 -4.27
CA LYS A 23 -12.50 -17.08 -5.49
C LYS A 23 -13.84 -17.40 -6.14
N SER A 24 -14.86 -17.77 -5.35
CA SER A 24 -16.20 -18.05 -5.85
C SER A 24 -16.82 -16.81 -6.47
N LEU A 25 -16.91 -15.70 -5.72
CA LEU A 25 -17.57 -14.49 -6.17
C LEU A 25 -16.92 -13.87 -7.42
N ILE A 26 -15.59 -13.81 -7.47
CA ILE A 26 -14.86 -13.27 -8.64
C ILE A 26 -14.87 -14.28 -9.79
N GLY A 27 -14.83 -15.59 -9.51
CA GLY A 27 -14.91 -16.64 -10.52
C GLY A 27 -16.25 -16.64 -11.25
N ASP A 28 -17.35 -16.47 -10.51
CA ASP A 28 -18.70 -16.39 -11.04
C ASP A 28 -18.99 -15.06 -11.75
N ASN A 29 -18.22 -14.00 -11.44
CA ASN A 29 -18.42 -12.64 -11.97
C ASN A 29 -17.07 -11.98 -12.35
N PRO A 30 -16.37 -12.44 -13.41
CA PRO A 30 -15.02 -11.99 -13.73
C PRO A 30 -14.88 -10.47 -13.97
N GLU A 31 -15.91 -9.83 -14.51
CA GLU A 31 -15.97 -8.38 -14.72
C GLU A 31 -15.87 -7.57 -13.43
N SER A 32 -16.27 -8.16 -12.30
CA SER A 32 -16.17 -7.52 -10.98
C SER A 32 -14.73 -7.37 -10.48
N LEU A 33 -13.74 -8.05 -11.09
CA LEU A 33 -12.34 -7.97 -10.67
C LEU A 33 -11.80 -6.53 -10.63
N HIS A 34 -12.19 -5.72 -11.61
CA HIS A 34 -11.70 -4.36 -11.80
C HIS A 34 -12.60 -3.29 -11.17
N SER A 35 -13.58 -3.69 -10.36
CA SER A 35 -14.49 -2.74 -9.71
C SER A 35 -13.73 -1.76 -8.81
N MET A 36 -13.94 -0.48 -9.05
CA MET A 36 -13.49 0.60 -8.18
C MET A 36 -14.60 0.92 -7.18
N THR A 37 -14.30 0.83 -5.89
CA THR A 37 -15.23 1.23 -4.83
C THR A 37 -14.70 2.47 -4.12
N PRO A 38 -15.49 3.16 -3.28
CA PRO A 38 -14.97 4.21 -2.42
C PRO A 38 -13.82 3.76 -1.51
N PHE A 39 -13.56 2.45 -1.35
CA PHE A 39 -12.44 1.91 -0.58
C PHE A 39 -11.22 1.54 -1.44
N GLY A 40 -11.24 1.84 -2.74
CA GLY A 40 -10.29 1.38 -3.74
C GLY A 40 -10.73 0.06 -4.39
N THR A 41 -9.81 -0.53 -5.15
CA THR A 41 -9.96 -1.88 -5.73
C THR A 41 -9.87 -2.97 -4.67
N TRP A 42 -10.16 -4.22 -5.06
CA TRP A 42 -9.96 -5.40 -4.20
C TRP A 42 -8.54 -5.54 -3.68
N LEU A 43 -7.54 -5.19 -4.50
CA LEU A 43 -6.13 -5.25 -4.12
C LEU A 43 -5.81 -4.25 -2.99
N HIS A 44 -6.38 -3.05 -3.02
CA HIS A 44 -6.21 -2.07 -1.93
C HIS A 44 -6.71 -2.60 -0.59
N VAL A 45 -7.90 -3.21 -0.60
CA VAL A 45 -8.53 -3.74 0.62
C VAL A 45 -7.75 -4.94 1.15
N ALA A 46 -7.34 -5.86 0.27
CA ALA A 46 -6.57 -7.04 0.65
C ALA A 46 -5.17 -6.66 1.20
N ALA A 47 -4.47 -5.76 0.50
CA ALA A 47 -3.15 -5.26 0.88
C ALA A 47 -3.19 -4.56 2.24
N LYS A 48 -4.17 -3.68 2.48
CA LYS A 48 -4.36 -3.01 3.78
C LYS A 48 -4.65 -4.00 4.91
N LYS A 49 -5.35 -5.10 4.60
CA LYS A 49 -5.82 -6.08 5.59
C LYS A 49 -4.83 -7.19 5.90
N GLY A 50 -3.76 -7.34 5.12
CA GLY A 50 -2.73 -8.35 5.39
C GLY A 50 -3.04 -9.72 4.82
N HIS A 51 -4.02 -9.84 3.91
CA HIS A 51 -4.45 -11.14 3.38
C HIS A 51 -3.63 -11.54 2.15
N PHE A 52 -2.41 -12.03 2.38
CA PHE A 52 -1.45 -12.38 1.34
C PHE A 52 -2.02 -13.30 0.25
N GLY A 53 -2.69 -14.40 0.62
CA GLY A 53 -3.26 -15.33 -0.37
C GLY A 53 -4.35 -14.70 -1.25
N ILE A 54 -5.04 -13.67 -0.77
CA ILE A 54 -5.99 -12.90 -1.58
C ILE A 54 -5.25 -11.94 -2.50
N VAL A 55 -4.22 -11.25 -2.01
CA VAL A 55 -3.35 -10.39 -2.84
C VAL A 55 -2.77 -11.19 -4.01
N GLU A 56 -2.18 -12.34 -3.72
CA GLU A 56 -1.61 -13.24 -4.72
C GLU A 56 -2.66 -13.64 -5.76
N TYR A 57 -3.83 -14.11 -5.31
CA TYR A 57 -4.92 -14.51 -6.21
C TYR A 57 -5.38 -13.38 -7.14
N LEU A 58 -5.59 -12.16 -6.59
CA LEU A 58 -6.08 -11.03 -7.37
C LEU A 58 -5.08 -10.60 -8.45
N ILE A 59 -3.78 -10.59 -8.13
CA ILE A 59 -2.71 -10.27 -9.10
C ILE A 59 -2.63 -11.34 -10.18
N HIS A 60 -2.70 -12.63 -9.83
CA HIS A 60 -2.76 -13.72 -10.81
C HIS A 60 -3.99 -13.66 -11.71
N LYS A 61 -5.09 -13.05 -11.26
CA LYS A 61 -6.28 -12.80 -12.07
C LYS A 61 -6.17 -11.58 -12.99
N GLY A 62 -5.08 -10.82 -12.90
CA GLY A 62 -4.79 -9.69 -13.78
C GLY A 62 -5.29 -8.35 -13.27
N ILE A 63 -5.53 -8.20 -11.95
CA ILE A 63 -5.79 -6.87 -11.39
C ILE A 63 -4.53 -6.00 -11.53
N ASP A 64 -4.69 -4.74 -11.94
CA ASP A 64 -3.56 -3.81 -12.07
C ASP A 64 -3.03 -3.42 -10.69
N VAL A 65 -1.76 -3.78 -10.43
CA VAL A 65 -1.02 -3.55 -9.19
C VAL A 65 -0.82 -2.06 -8.86
N ASN A 66 -0.78 -1.21 -9.90
CA ASN A 66 -0.52 0.22 -9.78
C ASN A 66 -1.80 1.07 -9.85
N THR A 67 -2.98 0.43 -9.85
CA THR A 67 -4.25 1.16 -9.79
C THR A 67 -4.24 2.08 -8.58
N LYS A 68 -4.59 3.35 -8.78
CA LYS A 68 -4.71 4.32 -7.68
C LYS A 68 -6.15 4.34 -7.17
N GLY A 69 -6.30 4.27 -5.85
CA GLY A 69 -7.61 4.41 -5.22
C GLY A 69 -8.02 5.88 -5.06
N ASP A 70 -9.33 6.14 -5.12
CA ASP A 70 -9.89 7.49 -4.94
C ASP A 70 -9.54 8.12 -3.58
N ILE A 71 -9.37 7.29 -2.54
CA ILE A 71 -8.97 7.75 -1.21
C ILE A 71 -7.47 8.05 -1.18
N PHE A 72 -7.12 9.33 -1.11
CA PHE A 72 -5.75 9.85 -0.96
C PHE A 72 -4.77 9.39 -2.05
N ASP A 73 -5.26 9.08 -3.26
CA ASP A 73 -4.44 8.59 -4.39
C ASP A 73 -3.53 7.42 -3.97
N ALA A 74 -4.04 6.56 -3.08
CA ALA A 74 -3.26 5.52 -2.45
C ALA A 74 -3.01 4.38 -3.43
N SER A 75 -1.76 3.94 -3.59
CA SER A 75 -1.47 2.63 -4.19
C SER A 75 -1.72 1.49 -3.20
N PRO A 76 -1.94 0.25 -3.65
CA PRO A 76 -1.96 -0.91 -2.78
C PRO A 76 -0.67 -1.08 -1.97
N LEU A 77 0.48 -0.77 -2.59
CA LEU A 77 1.80 -0.80 -1.94
C LEU A 77 1.86 0.15 -0.73
N ARG A 78 1.37 1.38 -0.88
CA ARG A 78 1.30 2.35 0.23
C ARG A 78 0.43 1.86 1.39
N LEU A 79 -0.70 1.23 1.07
CA LEU A 79 -1.62 0.69 2.09
C LEU A 79 -1.04 -0.51 2.83
N ALA A 80 -0.34 -1.42 2.13
CA ALA A 80 0.39 -2.51 2.77
C ALA A 80 1.52 -1.97 3.65
N ALA A 81 2.27 -0.99 3.16
CA ALA A 81 3.40 -0.42 3.87
C ALA A 81 2.96 0.29 5.17
N GLY A 82 1.92 1.12 5.11
CA GLY A 82 1.38 1.79 6.30
C GLY A 82 0.58 0.90 7.23
N ALA A 83 0.34 -0.37 6.87
CA ALA A 83 -0.23 -1.39 7.75
C ALA A 83 0.80 -2.42 8.23
N GLY A 84 2.06 -2.32 7.78
CA GLY A 84 3.16 -3.15 8.27
C GLY A 84 3.26 -4.53 7.63
N HIS A 85 2.54 -4.79 6.54
CA HIS A 85 2.50 -6.12 5.92
C HIS A 85 3.70 -6.36 5.00
N LEU A 86 4.88 -6.58 5.59
CA LEU A 86 6.16 -6.69 4.86
C LEU A 86 6.14 -7.73 3.73
N GLU A 87 5.56 -8.91 3.96
CA GLU A 87 5.48 -9.96 2.92
C GLU A 87 4.63 -9.54 1.71
N ILE A 88 3.56 -8.76 1.95
CA ILE A 88 2.77 -8.17 0.86
C ILE A 88 3.55 -7.07 0.16
N VAL A 89 4.29 -6.23 0.90
CA VAL A 89 5.13 -5.17 0.33
C VAL A 89 6.17 -5.76 -0.63
N LYS A 90 6.88 -6.82 -0.20
CA LYS A 90 7.84 -7.56 -1.04
C LYS A 90 7.18 -8.05 -2.32
N TYR A 91 6.07 -8.79 -2.19
CA TYR A 91 5.38 -9.38 -3.32
C TYR A 91 4.85 -8.33 -4.30
N LEU A 92 4.27 -7.23 -3.81
CA LEU A 92 3.80 -6.15 -4.66
C LEU A 92 4.95 -5.56 -5.50
N ILE A 93 6.11 -5.30 -4.89
CA ILE A 93 7.30 -4.81 -5.61
C ILE A 93 7.79 -5.83 -6.65
N GLU A 94 7.85 -7.11 -6.29
CA GLU A 94 8.24 -8.19 -7.21
C GLU A 94 7.29 -8.32 -8.41
N THR A 95 6.01 -7.98 -8.22
CA THR A 95 4.99 -7.98 -9.28
C THR A 95 4.91 -6.65 -10.06
N GLY A 96 5.85 -5.73 -9.85
CA GLY A 96 5.95 -4.48 -10.60
C GLY A 96 5.22 -3.28 -10.00
N ALA A 97 4.93 -3.30 -8.70
CA ALA A 97 4.43 -2.11 -8.02
C ALA A 97 5.48 -0.99 -8.05
N GLU A 98 5.08 0.19 -8.49
CA GLU A 98 5.93 1.36 -8.56
C GLU A 98 6.11 2.00 -7.16
N LEU A 99 7.35 2.36 -6.81
CA LEU A 99 7.70 2.85 -5.48
C LEU A 99 7.23 4.30 -5.24
N ASP A 100 7.32 5.18 -6.23
CA ASP A 100 7.16 6.64 -6.02
C ASP A 100 5.79 7.19 -6.43
N VAL A 101 4.80 6.31 -6.62
CA VAL A 101 3.48 6.73 -7.10
C VAL A 101 2.68 7.41 -6.00
N SER A 102 2.55 8.73 -6.11
CA SER A 102 1.40 9.48 -5.56
C SER A 102 1.34 10.89 -6.13
N LEU A 103 0.14 11.37 -6.46
CA LEU A 103 -0.12 12.77 -6.83
C LEU A 103 0.20 13.73 -5.67
N ALA A 104 0.09 13.24 -4.43
CA ALA A 104 0.35 14.01 -3.20
C ALA A 104 1.78 13.87 -2.65
N LYS A 105 2.71 13.24 -3.39
CA LYS A 105 4.08 12.94 -2.91
C LYS A 105 4.14 12.15 -1.60
N ARG A 106 3.06 11.44 -1.24
CA ARG A 106 2.97 10.53 -0.10
C ARG A 106 3.18 9.09 -0.58
N ASN A 107 4.43 8.74 -0.84
CA ASN A 107 4.84 7.40 -1.27
C ASN A 107 4.70 6.35 -0.13
N PRO A 108 4.94 5.05 -0.40
CA PRO A 108 4.90 3.97 0.59
C PRO A 108 5.81 4.16 1.80
N LEU A 109 6.95 4.85 1.67
CA LEU A 109 7.85 5.12 2.81
C LEU A 109 7.18 6.04 3.84
N PHE A 110 6.52 7.11 3.41
CA PHE A 110 5.70 7.92 4.33
C PHE A 110 4.55 7.12 4.94
N GLY A 111 4.04 6.12 4.22
CA GLY A 111 3.06 5.16 4.74
C GLY A 111 3.61 4.35 5.92
N SER A 112 4.75 3.67 5.74
CA SER A 112 5.36 2.86 6.79
C SER A 112 5.80 3.67 8.00
N ILE A 113 6.34 4.88 7.79
CA ILE A 113 6.65 5.81 8.88
C ILE A 113 5.36 6.20 9.62
N TYR A 114 4.28 6.57 8.92
CA TYR A 114 3.02 6.89 9.61
C TYR A 114 2.50 5.72 10.47
N GLY A 115 2.69 4.47 10.01
CA GLY A 115 2.33 3.26 10.77
C GLY A 115 3.34 2.81 11.83
N GLY A 116 4.55 3.40 11.87
CA GLY A 116 5.64 2.99 12.76
C GLY A 116 6.28 1.65 12.39
N HIS A 117 6.25 1.27 11.10
CA HIS A 117 6.71 -0.02 10.62
C HIS A 117 8.15 0.07 10.10
N LYS A 118 9.12 -0.08 11.01
CA LYS A 118 10.55 0.05 10.74
C LYS A 118 11.04 -0.91 9.66
N GLU A 119 10.74 -2.20 9.78
CA GLU A 119 11.24 -3.23 8.85
C GLU A 119 10.75 -2.97 7.42
N VAL A 120 9.54 -2.43 7.27
CA VAL A 120 9.00 -2.01 5.97
C VAL A 120 9.73 -0.77 5.45
N ALA A 121 9.97 0.23 6.30
CA ALA A 121 10.70 1.43 5.91
C ALA A 121 12.12 1.09 5.44
N GLU A 122 12.85 0.27 6.19
CA GLU A 122 14.20 -0.18 5.84
C GLU A 122 14.21 -0.89 4.48
N PHE A 123 13.31 -1.87 4.29
CA PHE A 123 13.18 -2.60 3.04
C PHE A 123 12.87 -1.70 1.84
N LEU A 124 11.96 -0.72 1.97
CA LEU A 124 11.65 0.21 0.89
C LEU A 124 12.88 1.05 0.49
N VAL A 125 13.68 1.48 1.47
CA VAL A 125 14.94 2.20 1.23
C VAL A 125 15.97 1.32 0.53
N GLU A 126 16.09 0.05 0.93
CA GLU A 126 16.95 -0.94 0.26
C GLU A 126 16.53 -1.19 -1.20
N LYS A 127 15.22 -1.08 -1.50
CA LYS A 127 14.70 -1.17 -2.87
C LYS A 127 14.85 0.12 -3.68
N GLY A 128 15.47 1.15 -3.10
CA GLY A 128 15.84 2.36 -3.82
C GLY A 128 14.72 3.38 -3.94
N ILE A 129 13.72 3.35 -3.05
CA ILE A 129 12.71 4.43 -2.98
C ILE A 129 13.39 5.79 -2.78
N ASP A 130 12.85 6.84 -3.40
CA ASP A 130 13.40 8.18 -3.26
C ASP A 130 13.09 8.75 -1.86
N ILE A 131 14.13 8.78 -1.02
CA ILE A 131 14.07 9.33 0.35
C ILE A 131 14.18 10.86 0.40
N SER A 132 14.50 11.52 -0.73
CA SER A 132 14.59 12.98 -0.83
C SER A 132 13.25 13.66 -1.08
N ILE A 133 12.20 12.87 -1.41
CA ILE A 133 10.85 13.37 -1.60
C ILE A 133 10.40 14.10 -0.35
N ARG A 134 9.89 15.32 -0.55
CA ARG A 134 9.25 16.10 0.50
C ARG A 134 7.74 16.05 0.33
N TYR A 135 7.07 15.58 1.38
CA TYR A 135 5.63 15.44 1.44
C TYR A 135 4.98 16.71 2.00
N THR A 136 3.90 17.15 1.35
CA THR A 136 3.04 18.25 1.81
C THR A 136 1.61 17.73 1.96
N GLY A 137 1.10 17.74 3.19
CA GLY A 137 -0.29 17.38 3.50
C GLY A 137 -1.06 18.55 4.09
N GLU A 138 -2.39 18.45 4.18
CA GLU A 138 -3.30 19.53 4.63
C GLU A 138 -2.91 20.17 5.98
N ASN A 139 -2.15 19.45 6.83
CA ASN A 139 -1.63 19.95 8.10
C ASN A 139 -0.16 19.56 8.37
N ILE A 140 0.56 19.11 7.34
CA ILE A 140 1.94 18.60 7.47
C ILE A 140 2.86 19.54 6.72
N LYS A 141 3.81 20.12 7.46
CA LYS A 141 4.88 20.97 6.90
C LYS A 141 5.62 20.16 5.83
N ASN A 142 6.13 20.84 4.81
CA ASN A 142 6.97 20.27 3.76
C ASN A 142 8.16 19.50 4.38
N MET A 143 8.02 18.19 4.56
CA MET A 143 8.95 17.34 5.31
C MET A 143 9.47 16.20 4.44
N ASP A 144 10.76 15.95 4.48
CA ASP A 144 11.31 14.68 3.98
C ASP A 144 11.00 13.52 4.94
N ALA A 145 11.37 12.30 4.56
CA ALA A 145 11.10 11.10 5.35
C ALA A 145 11.79 11.13 6.74
N TYR A 146 13.00 11.73 6.84
CA TYR A 146 13.72 11.84 8.10
C TYR A 146 13.00 12.78 9.08
N GLU A 147 12.66 13.98 8.63
CA GLU A 147 11.92 14.97 9.41
C GLU A 147 10.54 14.42 9.81
N TYR A 148 9.90 13.68 8.90
CA TYR A 148 8.62 13.04 9.17
C TYR A 148 8.73 11.99 10.27
N ALA A 149 9.72 11.10 10.22
CA ALA A 149 9.94 10.11 11.28
C ALA A 149 10.22 10.76 12.64
N ARG A 150 10.97 11.88 12.66
CA ARG A 150 11.23 12.68 13.86
C ARG A 150 9.96 13.28 14.46
N GLU A 151 9.07 13.82 13.63
CA GLU A 151 7.80 14.42 14.06
C GLU A 151 6.91 13.41 14.81
N PHE A 152 6.92 12.14 14.39
CA PHE A 152 6.19 11.05 15.04
C PHE A 152 6.98 10.36 16.17
N GLY A 153 8.17 10.85 16.53
CA GLY A 153 9.01 10.28 17.59
C GLY A 153 9.65 8.93 17.25
N GLN A 154 9.73 8.57 15.96
CA GLN A 154 10.28 7.29 15.50
C GLN A 154 11.79 7.39 15.31
N THR A 155 12.51 7.43 16.44
CA THR A 155 13.95 7.71 16.48
C THR A 155 14.78 6.73 15.67
N GLU A 156 14.50 5.44 15.75
CA GLU A 156 15.27 4.42 15.02
C GLU A 156 15.13 4.56 13.50
N ILE A 157 13.92 4.85 13.01
CA ILE A 157 13.69 5.06 11.57
C ILE A 157 14.35 6.36 11.12
N ALA A 158 14.27 7.42 11.93
CA ALA A 158 14.93 8.68 11.63
C ALA A 158 16.46 8.52 11.55
N GLU A 159 17.08 7.84 12.52
CA GLU A 159 18.53 7.61 12.50
C GLU A 159 18.97 6.80 11.28
N TYR A 160 18.22 5.75 10.93
CA TYR A 160 18.45 4.96 9.72
C TYR A 160 18.36 5.83 8.46
N LEU A 161 17.31 6.64 8.32
CA LEU A 161 17.12 7.52 7.17
C LEU A 161 18.23 8.57 7.08
N LYS A 162 18.65 9.15 8.21
CA LYS A 162 19.73 10.13 8.24
C LYS A 162 21.04 9.53 7.74
N GLN A 163 21.39 8.34 8.21
CA GLN A 163 22.56 7.61 7.71
C GLN A 163 22.48 7.39 6.19
N LYS A 164 21.32 6.97 5.66
CA LYS A 164 21.13 6.70 4.24
C LYS A 164 21.16 7.96 3.36
N MET A 165 20.80 9.12 3.91
CA MET A 165 20.93 10.40 3.22
C MET A 165 22.40 10.83 3.15
N ASP A 166 23.15 10.69 4.25
CA ASP A 166 24.57 11.07 4.32
C ASP A 166 25.45 10.16 3.44
N GLU A 167 25.06 8.91 3.20
CA GLU A 167 25.72 7.98 2.26
C GLU A 167 25.57 8.37 0.77
N LYS A 168 24.62 9.25 0.43
CA LYS A 168 24.31 9.67 -0.95
C LYS A 168 24.94 11.01 -1.35
N GLU A 169 25.57 11.73 -0.41
CA GLU A 169 26.31 12.99 -0.63
C GLU A 169 27.78 12.74 -1.02
#